data_AF-A0A1D2MXJ2-F1
#
_entry.id   AF-A0A1D2MXJ2-F1
#
_cell.length_a   1.000
_cell.length_b   1.000
_cell.length_c   1.000
_cell.angle_alpha   90.00
_cell.angle_beta   90.00
_cell.angle_gamma   90.00
#
_symmetry.space_group_name_H-M   'P 1'
#
loop_
_entity.id
_entity.type
_entity.pdbx_description
1 polymer ?
#
loop_
_entity_poly.entity_id
_entity_poly.type
_entity_poly.pdbx_seq_one_letter_code
_entity_poly.pdbx_strand_id
1 'polypeptide(L)'
;MATDEDYTPEDELEETIAERLLGLTEMFPESIRNGAGKTIDVANRSLKKAYGWSRTGVWIFFSTAIIAVAPALFEVERFQMEEMQKMQQRQMLLGPNAAISR
;
A
#
# COMPACT_ATOMS: atom_id res chain seq x y z
N MET A 1 -34.77 -23.04 -52.75
CA MET A 1 -34.97 -23.37 -51.32
C MET A 1 -33.72 -22.91 -50.61
N ALA A 2 -33.72 -21.66 -50.17
CA ALA A 2 -32.66 -21.11 -49.33
C ALA A 2 -33.11 -21.31 -47.88
N THR A 3 -32.27 -21.92 -47.07
CA THR A 3 -32.52 -22.19 -45.65
C THR A 3 -32.27 -20.91 -44.86
N ASP A 4 -33.34 -20.36 -44.29
CA ASP A 4 -33.34 -19.32 -43.26
C ASP A 4 -32.78 -19.91 -41.94
N GLU A 5 -31.48 -20.18 -41.88
CA GLU A 5 -30.78 -20.61 -40.66
C GLU A 5 -29.69 -19.60 -40.29
N ASP A 6 -30.08 -18.43 -39.79
CA ASP A 6 -29.30 -17.61 -38.83
C ASP A 6 -30.12 -16.38 -38.38
N TYR A 7 -31.36 -16.59 -37.91
CA TYR A 7 -32.12 -15.52 -37.27
C TYR A 7 -32.47 -15.96 -35.85
N THR A 8 -31.55 -15.71 -34.92
CA THR A 8 -31.81 -15.79 -33.49
C THR A 8 -32.52 -14.49 -33.10
N PRO A 9 -33.77 -14.52 -32.62
CA PRO A 9 -34.48 -13.32 -32.21
C PRO A 9 -33.66 -12.57 -31.14
N GLU A 10 -33.58 -11.23 -31.22
CA GLU A 10 -32.79 -10.40 -30.29
C GLU A 10 -33.16 -10.66 -28.81
N ASP A 11 -34.41 -11.04 -28.55
CA ASP A 11 -34.93 -11.39 -27.21
C ASP A 11 -34.32 -12.69 -26.62
N GLU A 12 -33.67 -13.54 -27.43
CA GLU A 12 -32.94 -14.75 -26.99
C GLU A 12 -31.46 -14.50 -26.69
N LEU A 13 -30.90 -13.34 -27.04
CA LEU A 13 -29.52 -12.98 -26.70
C LEU A 13 -29.46 -12.41 -25.28
N GLU A 14 -28.72 -13.08 -24.39
CA GLU A 14 -28.46 -12.56 -23.04
C GLU A 14 -27.58 -11.30 -23.12
N GLU A 15 -28.16 -10.12 -22.89
CA GLU A 15 -27.41 -8.87 -22.82
C GLU A 15 -26.34 -8.90 -21.71
N THR A 16 -25.11 -8.61 -22.09
CA THR A 16 -24.02 -8.43 -21.14
C THR A 16 -24.19 -7.12 -20.34
N ILE A 17 -23.63 -7.08 -19.13
CA ILE A 17 -23.59 -5.84 -18.34
C ILE A 17 -22.90 -4.70 -19.10
N ALA A 18 -21.94 -5.03 -19.98
CA ALA A 18 -21.25 -4.06 -20.82
C ALA A 18 -22.18 -3.45 -21.88
N GLU A 19 -22.98 -4.26 -22.57
CA GLU A 19 -23.97 -3.80 -23.56
C GLU A 19 -25.04 -2.92 -22.91
N ARG A 20 -25.53 -3.30 -21.73
CA ARG A 20 -26.47 -2.48 -20.95
C ARG A 20 -25.90 -1.13 -20.56
N LEU A 21 -24.66 -1.11 -20.08
CA LEU A 21 -23.97 0.13 -19.72
C LEU A 21 -23.72 0.99 -20.96
N LEU A 22 -23.33 0.39 -22.08
CA LEU A 22 -23.14 1.09 -23.35
C LEU A 22 -24.46 1.72 -23.84
N GLY A 23 -25.55 0.95 -23.89
CA GLY A 23 -26.87 1.45 -24.27
C GLY A 23 -27.37 2.55 -23.34
N LEU A 24 -27.15 2.43 -22.04
CA LEU A 24 -27.46 3.49 -21.08
C LEU A 24 -26.62 4.75 -21.34
N THR A 25 -25.33 4.60 -21.69
CA THR A 25 -24.48 5.76 -22.04
C THR A 25 -24.92 6.45 -23.33
N GLU A 26 -25.53 5.71 -24.26
CA GLU A 26 -26.02 6.21 -25.54
C GLU A 26 -27.23 7.15 -25.40
N MET A 27 -28.00 7.01 -24.31
CA MET A 27 -29.11 7.92 -23.97
C MET A 27 -28.64 9.32 -23.52
N PHE A 28 -27.35 9.52 -23.27
CA PHE A 28 -26.79 10.80 -22.79
C PHE A 28 -26.04 11.58 -23.89
N PRO A 29 -26.11 12.93 -23.88
CA PRO A 29 -25.38 13.77 -24.82
C PRO A 29 -23.86 13.61 -24.70
N GLU A 30 -23.15 13.76 -25.82
CA GLU A 30 -21.69 13.56 -25.90
C GLU A 30 -20.90 14.37 -24.86
N SER A 31 -21.36 15.58 -24.51
CA SER A 31 -20.70 16.43 -23.52
C SER A 31 -20.61 15.75 -22.15
N ILE A 32 -21.65 15.01 -21.75
CA ILE A 32 -21.69 14.29 -20.46
C ILE A 32 -20.78 13.06 -20.53
N ARG A 33 -20.84 12.29 -21.63
CA ARG A 33 -19.98 11.10 -21.84
C ARG A 33 -18.50 11.48 -21.84
N ASN A 34 -18.13 12.55 -22.55
CA ASN A 34 -16.77 13.07 -22.59
C ASN A 34 -16.33 13.65 -21.24
N GLY A 35 -17.25 14.27 -20.50
CA GLY A 35 -17.00 14.74 -19.14
C GLY A 35 -16.66 13.59 -18.19
N ALA A 36 -17.47 12.53 -18.20
CA ALA A 36 -17.25 11.32 -17.40
C ALA A 36 -15.96 10.59 -17.80
N GLY A 37 -15.65 10.48 -19.09
CA GLY A 37 -14.38 9.92 -19.55
C GLY A 37 -13.17 10.72 -19.02
N LYS A 38 -13.24 12.06 -19.09
CA LYS A 38 -12.19 12.93 -18.57
C LYS A 38 -12.02 12.82 -17.05
N THR A 39 -13.11 12.71 -16.27
CA THR A 39 -12.99 12.56 -14.81
C THR A 39 -12.36 11.23 -14.44
N ILE A 40 -12.71 10.15 -15.14
CA ILE A 40 -12.10 8.83 -14.96
C ILE A 40 -10.60 8.89 -15.32
N ASP A 41 -10.24 9.54 -16.42
CA ASP A 41 -8.84 9.73 -16.81
C ASP A 41 -8.05 10.54 -15.79
N VAL A 42 -8.64 11.63 -15.29
CA VAL A 42 -8.03 12.45 -14.24
C VAL A 42 -7.86 11.64 -12.95
N ALA A 43 -8.86 10.85 -12.56
CA ALA A 43 -8.78 9.98 -11.39
C ALA A 43 -7.70 8.91 -11.56
N ASN A 44 -7.61 8.26 -12.72
CA ASN A 44 -6.58 7.28 -13.01
C ASN A 44 -5.17 7.91 -12.99
N ARG A 45 -5.03 9.11 -13.56
CA ARG A 45 -3.77 9.85 -13.54
C ARG A 45 -3.39 10.30 -12.14
N SER A 46 -4.36 10.77 -11.34
CA SER A 46 -4.12 11.22 -9.97
C SER A 46 -3.70 10.06 -9.09
N LEU A 47 -4.35 8.90 -9.22
CA LEU A 47 -4.01 7.70 -8.46
C LEU A 47 -2.60 7.20 -8.79
N LYS A 48 -2.25 7.13 -10.07
CA LYS A 48 -0.88 6.77 -10.52
C LYS A 48 0.17 7.75 -9.99
N LYS A 49 -0.12 9.05 -10.05
CA LYS A 49 0.79 10.09 -9.53
C LYS A 49 0.93 10.00 -8.02
N ALA A 50 -0.18 9.88 -7.28
CA ALA A 50 -0.18 9.76 -5.83
C ALA A 50 0.60 8.52 -5.38
N TYR A 51 0.41 7.39 -6.05
CA TYR A 51 1.18 6.18 -5.78
C TYR A 51 2.68 6.37 -6.02
N GLY A 52 3.06 6.97 -7.16
CA GLY A 52 4.46 7.27 -7.47
C GLY A 52 5.10 8.23 -6.44
N TRP A 53 4.38 9.30 -6.09
CA TRP A 53 4.83 10.29 -5.11
C TRP A 53 4.96 9.69 -3.71
N SER A 54 4.01 8.84 -3.31
CA SER A 54 4.04 8.11 -2.04
C SER A 54 5.25 7.19 -1.97
N ARG A 55 5.50 6.38 -3.01
CA ARG A 55 6.68 5.49 -3.04
C ARG A 55 7.98 6.26 -2.88
N THR A 56 8.15 7.38 -3.57
CA THR A 56 9.33 8.24 -3.44
C THR A 56 9.40 8.89 -2.06
N GLY A 57 8.29 9.42 -1.55
CA GLY A 57 8.22 10.04 -0.23
C GLY A 57 8.58 9.06 0.89
N VAL A 58 8.03 7.84 0.85
CA VAL A 58 8.36 6.76 1.79
C VAL A 58 9.83 6.41 1.72
N TRP A 59 10.40 6.26 0.51
CA TRP A 59 11.81 5.95 0.35
C TRP A 59 12.71 7.02 0.96
N ILE A 60 12.43 8.30 0.68
CA ILE A 60 13.21 9.42 1.21
C ILE A 60 13.05 9.51 2.73
N PHE A 61 11.82 9.41 3.23
CA PHE A 61 11.53 9.48 4.66
C PHE A 61 12.27 8.39 5.43
N PHE A 62 12.16 7.13 5.01
CA PHE A 62 12.84 6.02 5.68
C PHE A 62 14.35 6.14 5.58
N SER A 63 14.89 6.46 4.39
CA SER A 63 16.34 6.63 4.21
C SER A 63 16.88 7.75 5.11
N THR A 64 16.16 8.87 5.19
CA THR A 64 16.53 10.01 6.04
C THR A 64 16.39 9.66 7.52
N ALA A 65 15.31 8.98 7.91
CA ALA A 65 15.08 8.55 9.28
C ALA A 65 16.18 7.61 9.78
N ILE A 66 16.60 6.64 8.95
CA ILE A 66 17.70 5.73 9.31
C ILE A 66 18.98 6.52 9.60
N ILE A 67 19.36 7.44 8.71
CA ILE A 67 20.58 8.25 8.88
C ILE A 67 20.48 9.15 10.12
N ALA A 68 19.30 9.73 10.38
CA ALA A 68 19.08 10.62 11.51
C ALA A 68 19.01 9.89 12.86
N VAL A 69 18.44 8.68 12.90
CA VAL A 69 18.21 7.91 14.14
C VAL A 69 19.43 7.06 14.51
N ALA A 70 20.25 6.64 13.54
CA ALA A 70 21.47 5.87 13.78
C ALA A 70 22.37 6.41 14.92
N PRO A 71 22.76 7.70 14.96
CA PRO A 71 23.60 8.22 16.05
C PRO A 71 22.92 8.14 17.42
N ALA A 72 21.62 8.48 17.51
CA ALA A 72 20.86 8.41 18.74
C ALA A 72 20.73 6.97 19.26
N LEU A 73 20.56 6.00 18.36
CA LEU A 73 20.55 4.57 18.72
C LEU A 73 21.89 4.12 19.30
N PHE A 74 23.02 4.52 18.70
CA PHE A 74 24.33 4.17 19.22
C PHE A 74 24.59 4.71 20.62
N GLU A 75 24.14 5.93 20.93
CA GLU A 75 24.24 6.48 22.28
C GLU A 75 23.47 5.64 23.30
N VAL A 76 22.24 5.24 22.97
CA VAL A 76 21.40 4.42 23.84
C VAL A 76 21.98 3.01 24.02
N GLU A 77 22.48 2.38 22.96
CA GLU A 77 23.12 1.06 23.06
C GLU A 77 24.38 1.10 23.91
N ARG A 78 25.19 2.15 23.77
CA ARG A 78 26.40 2.33 24.60
C ARG A 78 26.03 2.48 26.07
N PHE A 79 25.01 3.27 26.38
CA PHE A 79 24.51 3.42 27.74
C PHE A 79 24.03 2.07 28.32
N GLN A 80 23.25 1.31 27.55
CA GLN A 80 22.76 -0.01 27.98
C GLN A 80 23.89 -1.03 28.17
N MET A 81 24.93 -1.02 27.32
CA MET A 81 26.09 -1.90 27.49
C MET A 81 26.84 -1.62 28.79
N GLU A 82 27.04 -0.35 29.16
CA GLU A 82 27.72 0.01 30.40
C GLU A 82 26.94 -0.46 31.64
N GLU A 83 25.62 -0.32 31.63
CA GLU A 83 24.76 -0.81 32.72
C GLU A 83 24.80 -2.34 32.81
N MET A 84 24.73 -3.04 31.68
CA MET A 84 24.80 -4.50 31.65
C MET A 84 26.15 -5.00 32.15
N GLN A 85 27.26 -4.36 31.77
CA GLN A 85 28.59 -4.71 32.27
C GLN A 85 28.72 -4.48 33.78
N LYS A 86 28.19 -3.37 34.31
CA LYS A 86 28.15 -3.14 35.76
C LYS A 86 27.33 -4.22 36.47
N MET A 87 26.21 -4.64 35.88
CA MET A 87 25.38 -5.72 36.43
C MET A 87 26.12 -7.06 36.42
N GLN A 88 26.80 -7.40 35.32
CA GLN A 88 27.64 -8.60 35.22
C GLN A 88 28.81 -8.56 36.20
N GLN A 89 29.51 -7.44 36.34
CA GLN A 89 30.56 -7.28 37.35
C GLN A 89 30.01 -7.47 38.76
N ARG A 90 28.85 -6.91 39.09
CA ARG A 90 28.20 -7.14 40.39
C ARG A 90 27.87 -8.62 40.60
N GLN A 91 27.34 -9.32 39.60
CA GLN A 91 27.03 -10.75 39.69
C GLN A 91 28.29 -11.63 39.79
N MET A 92 29.37 -11.27 39.09
CA MET A 92 30.64 -11.99 39.11
C MET A 92 31.43 -11.74 40.41
N LEU A 93 31.36 -10.53 40.97
CA LEU A 93 32.01 -10.16 42.22
C LEU A 93 31.24 -10.66 43.46
N LEU A 94 29.92 -10.78 43.37
CA LEU A 94 29.10 -11.40 44.41
C LEU A 94 29.07 -12.93 44.30
N GLY A 95 29.41 -13.48 43.13
CA GLY A 95 29.36 -14.91 42.85
C GLY A 95 27.93 -15.49 43.00
N PRO A 96 27.65 -16.67 42.44
CA PRO A 96 26.36 -17.35 42.63
C PRO A 96 25.99 -17.61 44.11
N ASN A 97 26.94 -17.47 45.03
CA ASN A 97 26.82 -17.87 46.43
C ASN A 97 26.53 -16.74 47.43
N ALA A 98 26.74 -15.45 47.11
CA ALA A 98 26.40 -14.38 48.08
C ALA A 98 24.89 -14.14 48.22
N ALA A 99 24.08 -14.59 47.27
CA ALA A 99 22.62 -14.52 47.34
C ALA A 99 21.96 -15.74 48.00
N ILE A 100 22.69 -16.85 48.16
CA ILE A 100 22.18 -18.12 48.73
C ILE A 100 22.59 -18.29 50.20
N SER A 101 23.39 -17.38 50.77
CA SER A 101 23.63 -17.34 52.21
C SER A 101 22.45 -16.66 52.92
N ARG A 102 21.36 -17.40 53.11
CA ARG A 102 20.40 -17.14 54.18
C ARG A 102 19.85 -18.43 54.75
#